data_AF-A0A2V5U5W3-F1
#
_entry.id   AF-A0A2V5U5W3-F1
#
_cell.length_a   1.000
_cell.length_b   1.000
_cell.length_c   1.000
_cell.angle_alpha   90.00
_cell.angle_beta   90.00
_cell.angle_gamma   90.00
#
_symmetry.space_group_name_H-M   'P 1'
#
loop_
_entity.id
_entity.type
_entity.pdbx_description
1 polymer ?
#
loop_
_entity_poly.entity_id
_entity_poly.type
_entity_poly.pdbx_seq_one_letter_code
_entity_poly.pdbx_strand_id
1 'polypeptide(L)'
;PINFQPAQLAVVAGIMVLAIFLTQFREMHPMLRLLLSGAIAAAPCLLILMQPDLGEVIIWIPVLLALWFVGGLPLRYLICVILIGIAFIPIAINFGLKPYQQQRITAFTHPDIDKQGSAWAINQSLIAIGSGGWSGKGFKAPNTQIELGFLPATAVHNDYIFSAIGEQWGFVGGILLIGGF
;
A
#
# COMPACT_ATOMS: atom_id res chain seq x y z
N PRO A 1 -18.73 1.85 18.83
CA PRO A 1 -18.62 3.10 18.03
C PRO A 1 -18.49 2.80 16.53
N ILE A 2 -19.23 3.53 15.68
CA ILE A 2 -19.17 3.39 14.22
C ILE A 2 -17.92 4.15 13.74
N ASN A 3 -16.90 3.43 13.30
CA ASN A 3 -15.73 4.02 12.62
C ASN A 3 -16.01 4.02 11.11
N PHE A 4 -16.20 5.21 10.53
CA PHE A 4 -16.44 5.38 9.10
C PHE A 4 -15.27 6.16 8.50
N GLN A 5 -14.61 5.60 7.48
CA GLN A 5 -13.49 6.24 6.80
C GLN A 5 -14.01 6.82 5.47
N PRO A 6 -14.16 8.16 5.36
CA PRO A 6 -14.76 8.77 4.17
C PRO A 6 -13.92 8.58 2.91
N ALA A 7 -12.60 8.34 3.06
CA ALA A 7 -11.70 8.11 1.92
C ALA A 7 -12.06 6.86 1.12
N GLN A 8 -12.50 5.78 1.77
CA GLN A 8 -12.93 4.56 1.08
C GLN A 8 -14.15 4.81 0.19
N LEU A 9 -15.11 5.62 0.66
CA LEU A 9 -16.27 6.01 -0.14
C LEU A 9 -15.86 6.89 -1.33
N ALA A 10 -14.89 7.79 -1.14
CA ALA A 10 -14.35 8.62 -2.22
C ALA A 10 -13.63 7.78 -3.30
N VAL A 11 -12.88 6.75 -2.91
CA VAL A 11 -12.24 5.80 -3.84
C VAL A 11 -13.29 5.07 -4.67
N VAL A 12 -14.31 4.48 -4.05
CA VAL A 12 -15.37 3.76 -4.75
C VAL A 12 -16.16 4.68 -5.69
N ALA A 13 -16.55 5.86 -5.21
CA ALA A 13 -17.21 6.87 -6.05
C ALA A 13 -16.32 7.32 -7.21
N GLY A 14 -15.02 7.53 -6.96
CA GLY A 14 -14.04 7.90 -7.98
C GLY A 14 -13.90 6.85 -9.08
N ILE A 15 -13.85 5.56 -8.72
CA ILE A 15 -13.81 4.44 -9.67
C ILE A 15 -15.04 4.46 -10.56
N MET A 16 -16.23 4.62 -9.98
CA MET A 16 -17.49 4.64 -10.74
C MET A 16 -17.55 5.81 -11.72
N VAL A 17 -17.22 7.02 -11.27
CA VAL A 17 -17.23 8.21 -12.13
C VAL A 17 -16.21 8.08 -13.26
N LEU A 18 -15.00 7.59 -12.97
CA LEU A 18 -13.98 7.36 -13.98
C LEU A 18 -14.40 6.28 -14.98
N ALA A 19 -15.00 5.19 -14.53
CA ALA A 19 -15.48 4.12 -15.42
C ALA A 19 -16.56 4.64 -16.38
N ILE A 20 -17.53 5.42 -15.89
CA ILE A 20 -18.58 6.04 -16.72
C ILE A 20 -17.96 7.03 -17.72
N PHE A 21 -17.07 7.90 -17.25
CA PHE A 21 -16.41 8.88 -18.12
C PHE A 21 -15.58 8.19 -19.22
N LEU A 22 -14.80 7.17 -18.86
CA LEU A 22 -13.97 6.44 -19.81
C LEU A 22 -14.82 5.68 -20.84
N THR A 23 -16.00 5.18 -20.49
CA THR A 23 -16.88 4.47 -21.43
C THR A 23 -17.65 5.43 -22.34
N GLN A 24 -18.17 6.54 -21.80
CA GLN A 24 -18.98 7.50 -22.54
C GLN A 24 -18.16 8.32 -23.56
N PHE A 25 -16.90 8.66 -23.23
CA PHE A 25 -16.03 9.48 -24.07
C PHE A 25 -14.97 8.69 -24.82
N ARG A 26 -15.32 7.49 -25.30
CA ARG A 26 -14.37 6.59 -25.99
C ARG A 26 -13.82 7.17 -27.29
N GLU A 27 -14.59 7.99 -27.99
CA GLU A 27 -14.20 8.59 -29.28
C GLU A 27 -13.37 9.88 -29.14
N MET A 28 -13.18 10.40 -27.93
CA MET A 28 -12.34 11.57 -27.72
C MET A 28 -10.86 11.26 -27.97
N HIS A 29 -10.11 12.29 -28.39
CA HIS A 29 -8.67 12.16 -28.60
C HIS A 29 -7.96 11.67 -27.31
N PRO A 30 -7.07 10.66 -27.38
CA PRO A 30 -6.50 10.00 -26.20
C PRO A 30 -5.85 10.94 -25.16
N MET A 31 -5.22 12.02 -25.62
CA MET A 31 -4.56 13.01 -24.74
C MET A 31 -5.57 13.83 -23.91
N LEU A 32 -6.68 14.28 -24.51
CA LEU A 32 -7.73 15.02 -23.80
C LEU A 32 -8.45 14.10 -22.81
N ARG A 33 -8.68 12.84 -23.20
CA ARG A 33 -9.27 11.83 -22.34
C ARG A 33 -8.39 11.52 -21.12
N LEU A 34 -7.07 11.42 -21.31
CA LEU A 34 -6.12 11.26 -20.20
C LEU A 34 -6.14 12.49 -19.27
N LEU A 35 -6.11 13.70 -19.83
CA LEU A 35 -6.09 14.93 -19.03
C LEU A 35 -7.38 15.13 -18.23
N LEU A 36 -8.55 14.94 -18.84
CA LEU A 36 -9.84 15.06 -18.17
C LEU A 36 -10.06 13.95 -17.13
N SER A 37 -9.74 12.70 -17.46
CA SER A 37 -9.84 11.61 -16.48
C SER A 37 -8.83 11.79 -15.34
N GLY A 38 -7.63 12.32 -15.61
CA GLY A 38 -6.66 12.72 -14.59
C GLY A 38 -7.20 13.83 -13.68
N ALA A 39 -7.88 14.83 -14.24
CA ALA A 39 -8.51 15.90 -13.45
C ALA A 39 -9.64 15.37 -12.56
N ILE A 40 -10.47 14.45 -13.06
CA ILE A 40 -11.51 13.78 -12.27
C ILE A 40 -10.88 12.92 -11.18
N ALA A 41 -9.81 12.18 -11.50
CA ALA A 41 -9.07 11.34 -10.56
C ALA A 41 -8.33 12.14 -9.48
N ALA A 42 -8.03 13.42 -9.74
CA ALA A 42 -7.43 14.31 -8.76
C ALA A 42 -8.40 14.64 -7.61
N ALA A 43 -9.72 14.65 -7.85
CA ALA A 43 -10.71 14.93 -6.82
C ALA A 43 -10.67 13.93 -5.64
N PRO A 44 -10.77 12.58 -5.85
CA PRO A 44 -10.62 11.63 -4.76
C PRO A 44 -9.20 11.64 -4.17
N CYS A 45 -8.17 11.87 -4.98
CA CYS A 45 -6.80 11.98 -4.49
C CYS A 45 -6.62 13.14 -3.49
N LEU A 46 -7.20 14.31 -3.79
CA LEU A 46 -7.21 15.46 -2.88
C LEU A 46 -7.95 15.17 -1.58
N LEU A 47 -9.11 14.49 -1.65
CA LEU A 47 -9.87 14.10 -0.47
C LEU A 47 -9.10 13.12 0.44
N ILE A 48 -8.35 12.18 -0.14
CA ILE A 48 -7.49 11.25 0.62
C ILE A 48 -6.32 12.01 1.26
N LEU A 49 -5.71 12.95 0.53
CA LEU A 49 -4.63 13.80 1.06
C LEU A 49 -5.08 14.69 2.22
N MET A 50 -6.36 15.09 2.26
CA MET A 50 -6.95 15.80 3.41
C MET A 50 -7.08 14.93 4.66
N GLN A 51 -7.05 13.58 4.53
CA GLN A 51 -7.07 12.62 5.65
C GLN A 51 -5.66 12.17 6.09
N PRO A 52 -4.63 12.95 5.73
CA PRO A 52 -3.21 12.55 5.64
C PRO A 52 -2.87 11.06 5.38
N ASP A 53 -3.72 10.29 4.70
CA ASP A 53 -3.53 8.84 4.50
C ASP A 53 -2.71 8.57 3.24
N LEU A 54 -1.38 8.69 3.34
CA LEU A 54 -0.47 8.44 2.23
C LEU A 54 -0.57 7.01 1.66
N GLY A 55 -0.89 6.02 2.49
CA GLY A 55 -1.02 4.63 2.05
C GLY A 55 -2.11 4.47 0.99
N GLU A 56 -3.26 5.09 1.20
CA GLU A 56 -4.38 5.02 0.25
C GLU A 56 -4.09 5.77 -1.04
N VAL A 57 -3.36 6.89 -1.00
CA VAL A 57 -2.91 7.59 -2.21
C VAL A 57 -2.01 6.69 -3.06
N ILE A 58 -1.11 5.93 -2.43
CA ILE A 58 -0.23 4.99 -3.12
C ILE A 58 -1.04 3.87 -3.78
N ILE A 59 -2.08 3.36 -3.11
CA ILE A 59 -2.98 2.32 -3.65
C ILE A 59 -3.86 2.87 -4.77
N TRP A 60 -4.23 4.15 -4.74
CA TRP A 60 -5.03 4.78 -5.77
C TRP A 60 -4.33 4.84 -7.15
N ILE A 61 -3.00 4.99 -7.16
CA ILE A 61 -2.21 5.06 -8.40
C ILE A 61 -2.35 3.80 -9.30
N PRO A 62 -2.10 2.57 -8.83
CA PRO A 62 -2.27 1.38 -9.65
C PRO A 62 -3.74 1.15 -10.07
N VAL A 63 -4.71 1.54 -9.23
CA VAL A 63 -6.14 1.49 -9.58
C VAL A 63 -6.43 2.40 -10.78
N LEU A 64 -5.92 3.63 -10.77
CA LEU A 64 -6.05 4.56 -11.90
C LEU A 64 -5.38 4.03 -13.17
N LEU A 65 -4.16 3.49 -13.06
CA LEU A 65 -3.45 2.91 -14.19
C LEU A 65 -4.24 1.73 -14.79
N ALA A 66 -4.81 0.87 -13.94
CA ALA A 66 -5.66 -0.24 -14.37
C ALA A 66 -6.94 0.26 -15.08
N LEU A 67 -7.61 1.27 -14.54
CA LEU A 67 -8.80 1.86 -15.17
C LEU A 67 -8.47 2.47 -16.54
N TRP A 68 -7.36 3.18 -16.65
CA TRP A 68 -6.92 3.74 -17.93
C TRP A 68 -6.56 2.66 -18.96
N PHE A 69 -5.89 1.60 -18.51
CA PHE A 69 -5.58 0.44 -19.35
C PHE A 69 -6.85 -0.25 -19.86
N VAL A 70 -7.79 -0.57 -18.97
CA VAL A 70 -9.08 -1.19 -19.33
C VAL A 70 -9.95 -0.24 -20.16
N GLY A 71 -9.87 1.07 -19.93
CA GLY A 71 -10.51 2.08 -20.75
C GLY A 71 -10.00 2.12 -22.20
N GLY A 72 -8.94 1.40 -22.55
CA GLY A 72 -8.40 1.36 -23.90
C GLY A 72 -7.58 2.60 -24.24
N LEU A 73 -6.97 3.26 -23.25
CA LEU A 73 -5.96 4.28 -23.53
C LEU A 73 -4.72 3.62 -24.17
N PRO A 74 -4.07 4.27 -25.14
CA PRO A 74 -2.93 3.68 -25.82
C PRO A 74 -1.76 3.49 -24.85
N LEU A 75 -1.11 2.32 -24.89
CA LEU A 75 -0.03 1.95 -23.96
C LEU A 75 1.10 2.99 -23.90
N ARG A 76 1.41 3.66 -25.02
CA ARG A 76 2.40 4.75 -25.09
C ARG A 76 2.16 5.84 -24.04
N TYR A 77 0.89 6.23 -23.82
CA TYR A 77 0.56 7.27 -22.85
C TYR A 77 0.70 6.76 -21.40
N LEU A 78 0.32 5.51 -21.15
CA LEU A 78 0.50 4.88 -19.84
C LEU A 78 1.99 4.77 -19.47
N ILE A 79 2.83 4.35 -20.41
CA ILE A 79 4.28 4.29 -20.22
C ILE A 79 4.84 5.70 -19.93
N CYS A 80 4.42 6.72 -20.69
CA CYS A 80 4.83 8.10 -20.42
C CYS A 80 4.44 8.55 -19.00
N VAL A 81 3.21 8.27 -18.55
CA VAL A 81 2.77 8.63 -17.19
C VAL A 81 3.60 7.91 -16.13
N ILE A 82 3.91 6.62 -16.32
CA ILE A 82 4.75 5.85 -15.40
C ILE A 82 6.16 6.44 -15.34
N LEU A 83 6.78 6.72 -16.49
CA LEU A 83 8.13 7.29 -16.55
C LEU A 83 8.20 8.67 -15.90
N ILE A 84 7.20 9.51 -16.14
CA ILE A 84 7.06 10.80 -15.47
C ILE A 84 6.94 10.58 -13.96
N GLY A 85 6.06 9.69 -13.51
CA GLY A 85 5.88 9.35 -12.11
C GLY A 85 7.19 8.94 -11.43
N ILE A 86 7.97 8.04 -12.06
CA ILE A 86 9.27 7.59 -11.56
C ILE A 86 10.26 8.75 -11.45
N ALA A 87 10.32 9.63 -12.46
CA ALA A 87 11.20 10.79 -12.44
C ALA A 87 10.86 11.77 -11.29
N PHE A 88 9.59 11.83 -10.87
CA PHE A 88 9.14 12.67 -9.76
C PHE A 88 9.39 12.07 -8.37
N ILE A 89 9.62 10.75 -8.24
CA ILE A 89 9.89 10.08 -6.96
C ILE A 89 11.00 10.77 -6.13
N PRO A 90 12.22 11.00 -6.66
CA PRO A 90 13.30 11.61 -5.87
C PRO A 90 12.96 13.04 -5.41
N ILE A 91 12.19 13.79 -6.20
CA ILE A 91 11.74 15.14 -5.84
C ILE A 91 10.72 15.05 -4.70
N ALA A 92 9.75 14.14 -4.82
CA ALA A 92 8.73 13.91 -3.80
C ALA A 92 9.35 13.47 -2.46
N ILE A 93 10.40 12.64 -2.50
CA ILE A 93 11.09 12.18 -1.29
C ILE A 93 11.81 13.33 -0.58
N ASN A 94 12.52 14.19 -1.32
CA ASN A 94 13.32 15.26 -0.74
C ASN A 94 12.48 16.45 -0.24
N PHE A 95 11.38 16.79 -0.93
CA PHE A 95 10.62 18.01 -0.64
C PHE A 95 9.22 17.77 -0.06
N GLY A 96 8.62 16.59 -0.29
CA GLY A 96 7.20 16.33 0.03
C GLY A 96 6.95 15.47 1.27
N LEU A 97 7.96 14.74 1.77
CA LEU A 97 7.78 13.78 2.86
C LEU A 97 8.11 14.38 4.23
N LYS A 98 7.30 14.04 5.24
CA LYS A 98 7.61 14.33 6.64
C LYS A 98 8.85 13.54 7.09
N PRO A 99 9.62 14.02 8.09
CA PRO A 99 10.82 13.32 8.58
C PRO A 99 10.58 11.84 8.94
N TYR A 100 9.43 11.53 9.54
CA TYR A 100 9.05 10.15 9.87
C TYR A 100 8.86 9.26 8.62
N GLN A 101 8.34 9.82 7.53
CA GLN A 101 8.11 9.08 6.28
C GLN A 101 9.44 8.80 5.57
N GLN A 102 10.35 9.78 5.60
CA GLN A 102 11.71 9.59 5.13
C GLN A 102 12.44 8.51 5.94
N GLN A 103 12.31 8.53 7.28
CA GLN A 103 12.89 7.49 8.15
C GLN A 103 12.38 6.09 7.79
N ARG A 104 11.09 5.91 7.47
CA ARG A 104 10.57 4.61 7.01
C ARG A 104 11.18 4.14 5.69
N ILE A 105 11.39 5.04 4.73
CA ILE A 105 12.04 4.71 3.44
C ILE A 105 13.51 4.35 3.65
N THR A 106 14.22 5.11 4.48
CA THR A 106 15.62 4.84 4.82
C THR A 106 15.77 3.53 5.57
N ALA A 107 14.89 3.25 6.54
CA ALA A 107 14.87 1.97 7.26
C ALA A 107 14.59 0.77 6.35
N PHE A 108 13.77 0.94 5.31
CA PHE A 108 13.50 -0.11 4.33
C PHE A 108 14.69 -0.35 3.39
N THR A 109 15.33 0.71 2.90
CA THR A 109 16.46 0.61 1.95
C THR A 109 17.78 0.24 2.61
N HIS A 110 18.00 0.70 3.86
CA HIS A 110 19.20 0.46 4.64
C HIS A 110 18.83 0.03 6.07
N PRO A 111 18.32 -1.20 6.25
CA PRO A 111 17.88 -1.70 7.56
C PRO A 111 19.02 -1.83 8.59
N ASP A 112 20.28 -1.83 8.14
CA ASP A 112 21.46 -1.97 8.99
C ASP A 112 21.80 -0.71 9.80
N ILE A 113 21.29 0.46 9.40
CA ILE A 113 21.70 1.76 9.97
C ILE A 113 21.01 2.04 11.32
N ASP A 114 19.80 1.51 11.55
CA ASP A 114 19.04 1.77 12.79
C ASP A 114 18.21 0.56 13.25
N LYS A 115 18.88 -0.39 13.91
CA LYS A 115 18.26 -1.64 14.38
C LYS A 115 17.27 -1.47 15.55
N GLN A 116 17.24 -0.32 16.22
CA GLN A 116 16.40 -0.09 17.41
C GLN A 116 15.31 0.97 17.22
N GLY A 117 15.40 1.83 16.20
CA GLY A 117 14.36 2.79 15.86
C GLY A 117 13.41 2.29 14.79
N SER A 118 13.39 2.96 13.64
CA SER A 118 12.37 2.76 12.61
C SER A 118 12.40 1.39 11.91
N ALA A 119 13.55 0.71 11.90
CA ALA A 119 13.68 -0.64 11.32
C ALA A 119 13.41 -1.77 12.32
N TRP A 120 13.26 -1.48 13.61
CA TRP A 120 13.10 -2.49 14.66
C TRP A 120 11.87 -3.36 14.44
N ALA A 121 10.72 -2.75 14.14
CA ALA A 121 9.48 -3.49 13.93
C ALA A 121 9.51 -4.36 12.65
N ILE A 122 10.25 -3.92 11.63
CA ILE A 122 10.49 -4.69 10.39
C ILE A 122 11.35 -5.92 10.70
N ASN A 123 12.47 -5.70 11.39
CA ASN A 123 13.38 -6.79 11.77
C ASN A 123 12.68 -7.81 12.67
N GLN A 124 11.87 -7.37 13.62
CA GLN A 124 11.13 -8.25 14.51
C GLN A 124 10.08 -9.08 13.77
N SER A 125 9.42 -8.48 12.78
CA SER A 125 8.48 -9.19 11.91
C SER A 125 9.18 -10.29 11.11
N LEU A 126 10.37 -10.01 10.57
CA LEU A 126 11.17 -11.00 9.85
C LEU A 126 11.63 -12.14 10.77
N ILE A 127 12.06 -11.81 12.00
CA ILE A 127 12.43 -12.81 13.00
C ILE A 127 11.23 -13.67 13.40
N ALA A 128 10.05 -13.07 13.58
CA ALA A 128 8.81 -13.79 13.90
C ALA A 128 8.49 -14.84 12.82
N ILE A 129 8.47 -14.42 11.55
CA ILE A 129 8.25 -15.30 10.39
C ILE A 129 9.32 -16.39 10.33
N GLY A 130 10.61 -16.03 10.43
CA GLY A 130 11.72 -16.97 10.36
C GLY A 130 11.70 -18.00 11.49
N SER A 131 11.24 -17.60 12.67
CA SER A 131 11.15 -18.48 13.84
C SER A 131 10.00 -19.48 13.80
N GLY A 132 9.03 -19.29 12.90
CA GLY A 132 7.90 -20.22 12.71
C GLY A 132 8.30 -21.53 12.03
N GLY A 133 9.45 -21.58 11.33
CA GLY A 133 9.90 -22.80 10.66
C GLY A 133 8.87 -23.38 9.67
N TRP A 134 8.88 -24.70 9.48
CA TRP A 134 7.98 -25.35 8.50
C TRP A 134 6.53 -25.49 9.01
N SER A 135 6.37 -25.87 10.28
CA SER A 135 5.07 -26.23 10.88
C SER A 135 4.50 -25.20 11.87
N GLY A 136 5.22 -24.13 12.16
CA GLY A 136 4.82 -23.13 13.15
C GLY A 136 5.20 -23.51 14.58
N LYS A 137 5.19 -22.51 15.47
CA LYS A 137 5.38 -22.73 16.92
C LYS A 137 4.12 -23.21 17.63
N GLY A 138 2.95 -23.12 17.00
CA GLY A 138 1.65 -23.42 17.58
C GLY A 138 0.88 -22.18 18.03
N PHE A 139 -0.46 -22.30 18.05
CA PHE A 139 -1.35 -21.19 18.42
C PHE A 139 -1.15 -20.78 19.88
N LYS A 140 -0.75 -19.52 20.11
CA LYS A 140 -0.40 -18.97 21.44
C LYS A 140 0.70 -19.75 22.18
N ALA A 141 1.70 -20.24 21.46
CA ALA A 141 2.85 -20.89 22.10
C ALA A 141 3.65 -19.91 22.98
N PRO A 142 4.17 -20.36 24.14
CA PRO A 142 5.02 -19.55 25.01
C PRO A 142 6.34 -19.19 24.30
N ASN A 143 6.80 -17.95 24.47
CA ASN A 143 7.99 -17.35 23.80
C ASN A 143 7.79 -16.94 22.33
N THR A 144 6.58 -16.54 21.94
CA THR A 144 6.34 -15.91 20.64
C THR A 144 6.68 -14.42 20.68
N GLN A 145 7.11 -13.85 19.55
CA GLN A 145 7.42 -12.41 19.45
C GLN A 145 6.20 -11.53 19.72
N ILE A 146 5.01 -12.07 19.46
CA ILE A 146 3.71 -11.47 19.78
C ILE A 146 3.45 -11.42 21.29
N GLU A 147 3.72 -12.50 22.02
CA GLU A 147 3.45 -12.60 23.47
C GLU A 147 4.51 -11.88 24.30
N LEU A 148 5.76 -11.87 23.83
CA LEU A 148 6.88 -11.18 24.45
C LEU A 148 6.83 -9.64 24.31
N GLY A 149 5.80 -9.11 23.64
CA GLY A 149 5.58 -7.67 23.50
C GLY A 149 6.55 -6.97 22.54
N PHE A 150 7.34 -7.73 21.78
CA PHE A 150 8.23 -7.18 20.75
C PHE A 150 7.47 -6.71 19.49
N LEU A 151 6.20 -7.08 19.36
CA LEU A 151 5.26 -6.41 18.48
C LEU A 151 4.16 -5.83 19.38
N PRO A 152 3.87 -4.51 19.33
CA PRO A 152 2.83 -3.93 20.17
C PRO A 152 1.51 -4.67 19.94
N ALA A 153 0.86 -5.19 20.98
CA ALA A 153 -0.38 -5.98 20.84
C ALA A 153 -1.50 -5.22 20.09
N THR A 154 -1.45 -3.89 20.08
CA THR A 154 -2.33 -3.00 19.32
C THR A 154 -1.99 -2.90 17.82
N ALA A 155 -0.72 -3.10 17.44
CA ALA A 155 -0.25 -3.06 16.05
C ALA A 155 -0.19 -4.46 15.39
N VAL A 156 -0.09 -5.53 16.19
CA VAL A 156 -0.12 -6.92 15.70
C VAL A 156 -1.38 -7.23 14.90
N HIS A 157 -2.51 -6.65 15.30
CA HIS A 157 -3.81 -6.88 14.68
C HIS A 157 -4.04 -6.09 13.37
N ASN A 158 -3.17 -5.14 13.03
CA ASN A 158 -3.33 -4.33 11.82
C ASN A 158 -2.26 -4.67 10.78
N ASP A 159 -1.01 -4.24 11.00
CA ASP A 159 0.02 -4.25 9.97
C ASP A 159 0.89 -5.52 10.02
N TYR A 160 0.80 -6.32 11.10
CA TYR A 160 1.68 -7.48 11.36
C TYR A 160 0.96 -8.82 11.46
N ILE A 161 -0.29 -8.90 10.99
CA ILE A 161 -1.07 -10.14 11.05
C ILE A 161 -0.42 -11.27 10.26
N PHE A 162 0.23 -10.96 9.14
CA PHE A 162 0.97 -11.93 8.35
C PHE A 162 2.17 -12.49 9.13
N SER A 163 2.93 -11.61 9.80
CA SER A 163 4.05 -12.02 10.66
C SER A 163 3.60 -12.94 11.78
N ALA A 164 2.42 -12.65 12.36
CA ALA A 164 1.83 -13.48 13.41
C ALA A 164 1.42 -14.87 12.91
N ILE A 165 0.82 -14.95 11.73
CA ILE A 165 0.43 -16.22 11.10
C ILE A 165 1.67 -17.03 10.73
N GLY A 166 2.70 -16.37 10.17
CA GLY A 166 3.97 -17.01 9.87
C GLY A 166 4.66 -17.58 11.11
N GLU A 167 4.60 -16.91 12.26
CA GLU A 167 5.17 -17.42 13.50
C GLU A 167 4.38 -18.61 14.07
N GLN A 168 3.04 -18.53 14.05
CA GLN A 168 2.17 -19.54 14.68
C GLN A 168 1.98 -20.80 13.83
N TRP A 169 1.80 -20.64 12.52
CA TRP A 169 1.47 -21.70 11.57
C TRP A 169 2.62 -22.03 10.61
N GLY A 170 3.73 -21.31 10.71
CA GLY A 170 4.94 -21.57 9.93
C GLY A 170 4.75 -21.30 8.44
N PHE A 171 5.66 -21.89 7.67
CA PHE A 171 5.66 -21.81 6.21
C PHE A 171 4.36 -22.32 5.58
N VAL A 172 3.80 -23.41 6.10
CA VAL A 172 2.54 -23.99 5.58
C VAL A 172 1.37 -23.02 5.75
N GLY A 173 1.24 -22.40 6.93
CA GLY A 173 0.21 -21.38 7.16
C GLY A 173 0.37 -20.16 6.26
N GLY A 174 1.61 -19.72 6.02
CA GLY A 174 1.92 -18.64 5.10
C GLY A 174 1.47 -18.94 3.66
N ILE A 175 1.78 -20.14 3.14
CA ILE A 175 1.35 -20.57 1.80
C ILE A 175 -0.17 -20.67 1.70
N LEU A 176 -0.82 -21.28 2.70
CA LEU A 176 -2.28 -21.41 2.68
C LEU A 176 -2.98 -20.05 2.67
N LEU A 177 -2.43 -19.08 3.42
CA LEU A 177 -2.95 -17.72 3.42
C LEU A 177 -2.76 -17.05 2.06
N ILE A 178 -1.55 -17.11 1.48
CA ILE A 178 -1.28 -16.53 0.16
C ILE A 178 -2.16 -17.19 -0.92
N GLY A 179 -2.35 -18.52 -0.87
CA GLY A 179 -3.19 -19.25 -1.80
C GLY A 179 -4.69 -18.98 -1.65
N GLY A 180 -5.12 -18.40 -0.52
CA GLY A 180 -6.51 -18.03 -0.28
C GLY A 180 -6.89 -16.63 -0.78
N PHE A 181 -5.91 -15.77 -1.07
CA PHE A 181 -6.10 -14.43 -1.65
C PHE A 181 -6.02 -14.47 -3.18
#